data_AF-A0A1L7LH90-F1
#
_entry.id   AF-A0A1L7LH90-F1
#
_cell.length_a   1.000
_cell.length_b   1.000
_cell.length_c   1.000
_cell.angle_alpha   90.00
_cell.angle_beta   90.00
_cell.angle_gamma   90.00
#
_symmetry.space_group_name_H-M   'P 1'
#
loop_
_entity.id
_entity.type
_entity.pdbx_description
1 polymer ?
#
loop_
_entity_poly.entity_id
_entity_poly.type
_entity_poly.pdbx_seq_one_letter_code
_entity_poly.pdbx_strand_id
1 'polypeptide(L)'
;MVCNGLFWTLDFYAYFESGFKKVNTKDLKHIVLLAIIFFSVLPALLNTKVDEFSFAKGFSMNWLSVLYIIGAYLKRLDLKRLFSRKFLLFLCLMAIAVTFIAKVFIGDIWYWYTSPTLLCEAVTIFIFFVTLDIKKTGRLFRIIQRMAPATLGVYLFHLNPLLVKFLLKDGFESFVTAPIWLFPFLILGTALLIYLLSTLVELLRIKLFAYLKVRHLILKLDTYLPFDN
;
A
#
# COMPACT_ATOMS: atom_id res chain seq x y z
N MET A 1 8.07 15.32 6.46
CA MET A 1 6.87 15.61 5.64
C MET A 1 5.87 14.45 5.60
N VAL A 2 6.30 13.17 5.61
CA VAL A 2 5.39 12.00 5.61
C VAL A 2 4.59 11.84 6.92
N CYS A 3 5.15 12.14 8.09
CA CYS A 3 4.45 11.99 9.38
C CYS A 3 3.28 12.96 9.58
N ASN A 4 3.37 14.21 9.07
CA ASN A 4 2.27 15.17 9.19
C ASN A 4 1.08 14.76 8.33
N GLY A 5 1.31 14.13 7.16
CA GLY A 5 0.24 13.69 6.26
C GLY A 5 -0.67 12.61 6.83
N LEU A 6 -0.19 11.75 7.73
CA LEU A 6 -1.00 10.63 8.23
C LEU A 6 -1.98 10.99 9.35
N PHE A 7 -1.70 12.03 10.14
CA PHE A 7 -2.68 12.54 11.11
C PHE A 7 -3.94 12.97 10.36
N TRP A 8 -3.76 13.74 9.28
CA TRP A 8 -4.85 14.06 8.35
C TRP A 8 -5.55 12.82 7.82
N THR A 9 -4.84 11.72 7.52
CA THR A 9 -5.50 10.54 6.94
C THR A 9 -6.35 9.70 7.86
N LEU A 10 -6.14 9.76 9.18
CA LEU A 10 -7.05 9.11 10.12
C LEU A 10 -8.37 9.90 10.22
N ASP A 11 -8.28 11.23 10.23
CA ASP A 11 -9.45 12.12 10.17
C ASP A 11 -10.15 12.03 8.80
N PHE A 12 -9.38 12.00 7.72
CA PHE A 12 -9.85 11.83 6.34
C PHE A 12 -10.45 10.44 6.11
N TYR A 13 -9.91 9.39 6.74
CA TYR A 13 -10.45 8.03 6.72
C TYR A 13 -11.84 7.98 7.38
N ALA A 14 -11.99 8.58 8.56
CA ALA A 14 -13.29 8.64 9.24
C ALA A 14 -14.34 9.38 8.39
N TYR A 15 -13.93 10.50 7.77
CA TYR A 15 -14.78 11.26 6.87
C TYR A 15 -15.20 10.45 5.62
N PHE A 16 -14.23 9.82 4.93
CA PHE A 16 -14.51 9.00 3.77
C PHE A 16 -15.36 7.78 4.09
N GLU A 17 -15.11 7.09 5.19
CA GLU A 17 -15.92 5.93 5.57
C GLU A 17 -17.38 6.32 5.79
N SER A 18 -17.62 7.48 6.42
CA SER A 18 -18.97 8.03 6.60
C SER A 18 -19.62 8.46 5.27
N GLY A 19 -18.85 9.07 4.37
CA GLY A 19 -19.31 9.52 3.05
C GLY A 19 -19.64 8.35 2.13
N PHE A 20 -18.75 7.35 2.04
CA PHE A 20 -18.94 6.20 1.18
C PHE A 20 -20.17 5.39 1.59
N LYS A 21 -20.50 5.25 2.89
CA LYS A 21 -21.72 4.56 3.32
C LYS A 21 -23.00 5.13 2.68
N LYS A 22 -23.01 6.41 2.31
CA LYS A 22 -24.16 7.10 1.68
C LYS A 22 -24.17 7.02 0.15
N VAL A 23 -23.01 6.77 -0.47
CA VAL A 23 -22.86 6.71 -1.94
C VAL A 23 -23.29 5.34 -2.45
N ASN A 24 -24.03 5.28 -3.56
CA ASN A 24 -24.43 4.02 -4.19
C ASN A 24 -23.22 3.33 -4.85
N THR A 25 -23.26 1.99 -4.97
CA THR A 25 -22.19 1.20 -5.59
C THR A 25 -21.95 1.59 -7.06
N LYS A 26 -22.99 2.02 -7.78
CA LYS A 26 -22.85 2.52 -9.15
C LYS A 26 -22.02 3.81 -9.20
N ASP A 27 -22.32 4.78 -8.35
CA ASP A 27 -21.60 6.06 -8.33
C ASP A 27 -20.15 5.85 -7.87
N LEU A 28 -19.95 5.00 -6.86
CA LEU A 28 -18.61 4.63 -6.40
C LEU A 28 -17.78 3.95 -7.50
N LYS A 29 -18.40 3.13 -8.35
CA LYS A 29 -17.75 2.57 -9.55
C LYS A 29 -17.28 3.68 -10.49
N HIS A 30 -18.12 4.68 -10.77
CA HIS A 30 -17.74 5.80 -11.64
C HIS A 30 -16.59 6.61 -11.04
N ILE A 31 -16.62 6.88 -9.74
CA ILE A 31 -15.53 7.57 -9.04
C ILE A 31 -14.22 6.79 -9.20
N VAL A 32 -14.24 5.47 -8.98
CA VAL A 32 -13.06 4.62 -9.16
C VAL A 32 -12.56 4.64 -10.59
N LEU A 33 -13.45 4.51 -11.58
CA LEU A 33 -13.08 4.54 -12.99
C LEU A 33 -12.45 5.88 -13.38
N LEU A 34 -13.04 7.00 -12.95
CA LEU A 34 -12.50 8.34 -13.18
C LEU A 34 -11.13 8.50 -12.53
N ALA A 35 -10.95 8.02 -11.29
CA ALA A 35 -9.66 8.06 -10.60
C ALA A 35 -8.59 7.25 -11.35
N ILE A 36 -8.92 6.04 -11.83
CA ILE A 36 -7.99 5.22 -12.62
C ILE A 36 -7.66 5.90 -13.95
N ILE A 37 -8.65 6.44 -14.65
CA ILE A 37 -8.42 7.12 -15.92
C ILE A 37 -7.50 8.33 -15.71
N PHE A 38 -7.80 9.16 -14.71
CA PHE A 38 -7.11 10.43 -14.51
C PHE A 38 -5.72 10.28 -13.91
N PHE A 39 -5.54 9.37 -12.95
CA PHE A 39 -4.27 9.23 -12.21
C PHE A 39 -3.39 8.08 -12.70
N SER A 40 -3.93 7.15 -13.50
CA SER A 40 -3.15 6.02 -14.04
C SER A 40 -3.07 6.05 -15.56
N VAL A 41 -4.20 6.05 -16.26
CA VAL A 41 -4.23 5.86 -17.72
C VAL A 41 -3.72 7.10 -18.45
N LEU A 42 -4.25 8.30 -18.15
CA LEU A 42 -3.88 9.54 -18.81
C LEU A 42 -2.38 9.84 -18.67
N PRO A 43 -1.77 9.80 -17.46
CA PRO A 43 -0.33 10.07 -17.32
C PRO A 43 0.52 9.07 -18.10
N ALA A 44 0.16 7.78 -18.09
CA ALA A 44 0.89 6.74 -18.80
C ALA A 44 0.80 6.87 -20.33
N LEU A 45 -0.37 7.22 -20.88
CA LEU A 45 -0.57 7.40 -22.31
C LEU A 45 0.08 8.69 -22.84
N LEU A 46 -0.03 9.78 -22.08
CA LEU A 46 0.55 11.07 -22.44
C LEU A 46 2.04 11.16 -22.10
N ASN A 47 2.63 10.09 -21.54
CA ASN A 47 3.99 10.03 -21.01
C ASN A 47 4.33 11.26 -20.15
N THR A 48 3.34 11.75 -19.39
CA THR A 48 3.42 13.03 -18.68
C THR A 48 4.14 12.81 -17.37
N LYS A 49 5.39 13.25 -17.30
CA LYS A 49 6.25 13.11 -16.10
C LYS A 49 6.04 14.21 -15.06
N VAL A 50 5.02 15.04 -15.25
CA VAL A 50 4.70 16.19 -14.39
C VAL A 50 4.41 15.70 -12.97
N ASP A 51 5.08 16.30 -11.98
CA ASP A 51 5.12 15.81 -10.60
C ASP A 51 3.71 15.75 -9.96
N GLU A 52 2.83 16.67 -10.36
CA GLU A 52 1.43 16.78 -9.93
C GLU A 52 0.62 15.52 -10.33
N PHE A 53 0.88 14.96 -11.51
CA PHE A 53 0.23 13.74 -11.99
C PHE A 53 0.96 12.47 -11.54
N SER A 54 2.27 12.58 -11.25
CA SER A 54 3.08 11.47 -10.79
C SER A 54 2.75 11.05 -9.35
N PHE A 55 2.15 11.91 -8.53
CA PHE A 55 1.91 11.62 -7.10
C PHE A 55 3.19 11.10 -6.40
N ALA A 56 4.33 11.71 -6.72
CA ALA A 56 5.66 11.21 -6.35
C ALA A 56 5.85 9.73 -6.74
N LYS A 57 5.57 9.39 -8.00
CA LYS A 57 5.57 8.01 -8.55
C LYS A 57 4.64 7.03 -7.82
N GLY A 58 3.66 7.55 -7.07
CA GLY A 58 2.73 6.82 -6.22
C GLY A 58 3.16 6.63 -4.75
N PHE A 59 4.20 7.33 -4.30
CA PHE A 59 4.58 7.39 -2.88
C PHE A 59 3.85 8.47 -2.08
N SER A 60 3.03 9.30 -2.73
CA SER A 60 2.30 10.37 -2.05
C SER A 60 1.11 9.86 -1.22
N MET A 61 0.73 10.68 -0.24
CA MET A 61 -0.47 10.48 0.57
C MET A 61 -1.76 10.41 -0.26
N ASN A 62 -1.84 11.24 -1.31
CA ASN A 62 -3.01 11.33 -2.18
C ASN A 62 -3.26 10.03 -2.94
N TRP A 63 -2.19 9.34 -3.35
CA TRP A 63 -2.31 8.03 -3.97
C TRP A 63 -2.89 6.99 -3.01
N LEU A 64 -2.50 7.02 -1.73
CA LEU A 64 -3.09 6.14 -0.72
C LEU A 64 -4.60 6.38 -0.58
N SER A 65 -5.05 7.64 -0.65
CA SER A 65 -6.48 7.97 -0.67
C SER A 65 -7.18 7.33 -1.87
N VAL A 66 -6.61 7.41 -3.08
CA VAL A 66 -7.16 6.75 -4.28
C VAL A 66 -7.27 5.24 -4.09
N LEU A 67 -6.21 4.59 -3.59
CA LEU A 67 -6.21 3.15 -3.29
C LEU A 67 -7.28 2.79 -2.24
N TYR A 68 -7.53 3.67 -1.27
CA TYR A 68 -8.60 3.49 -0.30
C TYR A 68 -9.99 3.51 -0.95
N ILE A 69 -10.25 4.44 -1.88
CA ILE A 69 -11.53 4.47 -2.63
C ILE A 69 -11.71 3.18 -3.44
N ILE A 70 -10.65 2.71 -4.10
CA ILE A 70 -10.66 1.44 -4.83
C ILE A 70 -10.99 0.28 -3.88
N GLY A 71 -10.32 0.21 -2.73
CA GLY A 71 -10.61 -0.80 -1.70
C GLY A 71 -12.04 -0.75 -1.18
N ALA A 72 -12.58 0.46 -0.95
CA ALA A 72 -13.96 0.67 -0.52
C ALA A 72 -14.98 0.19 -1.56
N TYR A 73 -14.68 0.36 -2.85
CA TYR A 73 -15.49 -0.20 -3.94
C TYR A 73 -15.42 -1.72 -3.97
N LEU A 74 -14.21 -2.30 -3.93
CA LEU A 74 -14.00 -3.75 -3.95
C LEU A 74 -14.70 -4.46 -2.78
N LYS A 75 -14.74 -3.83 -1.61
CA LYS A 75 -15.46 -4.35 -0.42
C LYS A 75 -16.96 -4.58 -0.66
N ARG A 76 -17.57 -3.92 -1.64
CA ARG A 76 -19.00 -4.08 -1.98
C ARG A 76 -19.28 -5.18 -2.99
N LEU A 77 -18.24 -5.77 -3.56
CA LEU A 77 -18.35 -6.78 -4.59
C LEU A 77 -18.18 -8.17 -3.98
N ASP A 78 -18.93 -9.15 -4.51
CA ASP A 78 -18.68 -10.55 -4.22
C ASP A 78 -17.51 -11.07 -5.07
N LEU A 79 -16.29 -10.73 -4.64
CA LEU A 79 -15.07 -11.00 -5.39
C LEU A 79 -14.82 -12.50 -5.64
N LYS A 80 -15.28 -13.38 -4.74
CA LYS A 80 -15.15 -14.84 -4.89
C LYS A 80 -16.05 -15.37 -6.00
N ARG A 81 -17.22 -14.77 -6.17
CA ARG A 81 -18.14 -15.10 -7.27
C ARG A 81 -17.68 -14.51 -8.60
N LEU A 82 -17.08 -13.33 -8.59
CA LEU A 82 -16.68 -12.61 -9.80
C LEU A 82 -15.38 -13.11 -10.42
N PHE A 83 -14.42 -13.58 -9.61
CA PHE A 83 -13.07 -13.91 -10.09
C PHE A 83 -12.64 -15.31 -9.70
N SER A 84 -12.13 -16.07 -10.68
CA SER A 84 -11.45 -17.34 -10.41
C SER A 84 -9.96 -17.11 -10.11
N ARG A 85 -9.38 -17.93 -9.22
CA ARG A 85 -7.95 -17.85 -8.88
C ARG A 85 -7.03 -18.02 -10.09
N LYS A 86 -7.39 -18.89 -11.03
CA LYS A 86 -6.62 -19.09 -12.27
C LYS A 86 -6.64 -17.83 -13.14
N PHE A 87 -7.82 -17.18 -13.26
CA PHE A 87 -7.95 -15.94 -13.99
C PHE A 87 -7.14 -14.80 -13.35
N LEU A 88 -7.15 -14.69 -12.01
CA LEU A 88 -6.34 -13.70 -11.30
C LEU A 88 -4.84 -13.93 -11.51
N LEU A 89 -4.36 -15.18 -11.44
CA LEU A 89 -2.96 -15.48 -11.73
C LEU A 89 -2.58 -15.13 -13.17
N PHE A 90 -3.45 -15.47 -14.13
CA PHE A 90 -3.26 -15.09 -15.54
C PHE A 90 -3.19 -13.57 -15.71
N LEU A 91 -4.12 -12.82 -15.12
CA LEU A 91 -4.16 -11.36 -15.18
C LEU A 91 -2.91 -10.73 -14.55
N CYS A 92 -2.43 -11.28 -13.44
CA CYS A 92 -1.21 -10.84 -12.78
C CYS A 92 0.02 -11.05 -13.68
N LEU A 93 0.18 -12.23 -14.27
CA LEU A 93 1.30 -12.53 -15.18
C LEU A 93 1.25 -11.67 -16.44
N MET A 94 0.05 -11.44 -16.98
CA MET A 94 -0.15 -10.55 -18.12
C MET A 94 0.21 -9.11 -17.76
N ALA A 95 -0.21 -8.61 -16.60
CA ALA A 95 0.14 -7.27 -16.12
C ALA A 95 1.66 -7.11 -16.01
N ILE A 96 2.37 -8.07 -15.40
CA ILE A 96 3.83 -8.08 -15.29
C ILE A 96 4.50 -8.00 -16.67
N ALA A 97 4.04 -8.82 -17.63
CA ALA A 97 4.58 -8.82 -18.99
C ALA A 97 4.37 -7.47 -19.68
N VAL A 98 3.17 -6.90 -19.59
CA VAL A 98 2.86 -5.59 -20.18
C VAL A 98 3.66 -4.49 -19.51
N THR A 99 3.81 -4.50 -18.17
CA THR A 99 4.66 -3.54 -17.45
C THR A 99 6.10 -3.59 -17.95
N PHE A 100 6.66 -4.80 -18.10
CA PHE A 100 8.02 -4.97 -18.58
C PHE A 100 8.21 -4.45 -20.01
N ILE A 101 7.33 -4.86 -20.93
CA ILE A 101 7.36 -4.43 -22.33
C ILE A 101 7.19 -2.90 -22.39
N ALA A 102 6.18 -2.34 -21.74
CA ALA A 102 5.92 -0.91 -21.80
C ALA A 102 7.03 -0.07 -21.15
N LYS A 103 7.67 -0.56 -20.08
CA LYS A 103 8.87 0.07 -19.51
C LYS A 103 10.00 0.14 -20.53
N VAL A 104 10.26 -0.96 -21.25
CA VAL A 104 11.35 -1.06 -22.23
C VAL A 104 11.08 -0.19 -23.47
N PHE A 105 9.85 -0.18 -23.98
CA PHE A 105 9.53 0.47 -25.26
C PHE A 105 8.95 1.89 -25.14
N ILE A 106 8.32 2.25 -24.02
CA ILE A 106 7.64 3.54 -23.84
C ILE A 106 8.37 4.40 -22.80
N GLY A 107 8.73 3.80 -21.66
CA GLY A 107 9.59 4.43 -20.66
C GLY A 107 9.18 4.17 -19.21
N ASP A 108 9.96 4.74 -18.29
CA ASP A 108 9.88 4.45 -16.86
C ASP A 108 8.54 4.77 -16.18
N ILE A 109 7.67 5.57 -16.80
CA ILE A 109 6.34 5.90 -16.26
C ILE A 109 5.48 4.65 -16.08
N TRP A 110 5.71 3.61 -16.89
CA TRP A 110 5.03 2.31 -16.78
C TRP A 110 5.52 1.48 -15.60
N TYR A 111 6.62 1.88 -14.97
CA TYR A 111 7.16 1.27 -13.75
C TYR A 111 6.81 2.08 -12.49
N TRP A 112 6.00 3.14 -12.59
CA TRP A 112 5.51 3.88 -11.41
C TRP A 112 4.29 3.17 -10.81
N TYR A 113 4.11 3.27 -9.49
CA TYR A 113 2.99 2.62 -8.79
C TYR A 113 1.62 3.12 -9.27
N THR A 114 1.58 4.32 -9.85
CA THR A 114 0.37 4.90 -10.45
C THR A 114 0.08 4.34 -11.83
N SER A 115 0.99 3.63 -12.48
CA SER A 115 0.76 3.09 -13.83
C SER A 115 -0.41 2.10 -13.84
N PRO A 116 -1.17 2.01 -14.95
CA PRO A 116 -2.37 1.19 -15.00
C PRO A 116 -2.06 -0.30 -14.87
N THR A 117 -0.87 -0.74 -15.30
CA THR A 117 -0.46 -2.15 -15.24
C THR A 117 -0.02 -2.55 -13.83
N LEU A 118 0.79 -1.73 -13.15
CA LEU A 118 1.16 -1.99 -11.74
C LEU A 118 -0.05 -1.85 -10.79
N LEU A 119 -0.96 -0.91 -11.05
CA LEU A 119 -2.21 -0.84 -10.31
C LEU A 119 -3.06 -2.11 -10.50
N CYS A 120 -3.17 -2.59 -11.75
CA CYS A 120 -3.87 -3.83 -12.06
C CYS A 120 -3.25 -5.03 -11.34
N GLU A 121 -1.91 -5.12 -11.32
CA GLU A 121 -1.18 -6.15 -10.58
C GLU A 121 -1.51 -6.09 -9.08
N ALA A 122 -1.39 -4.92 -8.45
CA ALA A 122 -1.66 -4.74 -7.03
C ALA A 122 -3.10 -5.12 -6.66
N VAL A 123 -4.09 -4.68 -7.45
CA VAL A 123 -5.50 -5.04 -7.26
C VAL A 123 -5.74 -6.54 -7.46
N THR A 124 -5.11 -7.13 -8.46
CA THR A 124 -5.26 -8.56 -8.77
C THR A 124 -4.70 -9.44 -7.66
N ILE A 125 -3.51 -9.13 -7.15
CA ILE A 125 -2.89 -9.83 -6.01
C ILE A 125 -3.75 -9.66 -4.76
N PHE A 126 -4.26 -8.45 -4.50
CA PHE A 126 -5.17 -8.21 -3.38
C PHE A 126 -6.43 -9.09 -3.47
N ILE A 127 -7.10 -9.09 -4.62
CA ILE A 127 -8.30 -9.92 -4.85
C ILE A 127 -7.92 -11.41 -4.68
N PHE A 128 -6.77 -11.85 -5.20
CA PHE A 128 -6.31 -13.23 -5.04
C PHE A 128 -6.27 -13.64 -3.57
N PHE A 129 -5.65 -12.83 -2.70
CA PHE A 129 -5.62 -13.10 -1.26
C PHE A 129 -7.02 -13.10 -0.61
N VAL A 130 -7.92 -12.21 -1.03
CA VAL A 130 -9.32 -12.19 -0.54
C VAL A 130 -10.08 -13.45 -0.94
N THR A 131 -9.76 -14.05 -2.10
CA THR A 131 -10.39 -15.30 -2.54
C THR A 131 -9.85 -16.55 -1.82
N LEU A 132 -8.79 -16.44 -1.02
CA LEU A 132 -8.26 -17.58 -0.28
C LEU A 132 -9.13 -17.94 0.94
N ASP A 133 -9.35 -19.23 1.14
CA ASP A 133 -10.06 -19.76 2.31
C ASP A 133 -9.08 -20.06 3.45
N ILE A 134 -8.82 -19.06 4.29
CA ILE A 134 -7.95 -19.19 5.46
C ILE A 134 -8.77 -19.61 6.68
N LYS A 135 -8.49 -20.81 7.21
CA LYS A 135 -9.16 -21.34 8.42
C LYS A 135 -8.82 -20.48 9.65
N LYS A 136 -9.84 -20.03 10.38
CA LYS A 136 -9.69 -19.19 11.60
C LYS A 136 -8.88 -19.86 12.72
N THR A 137 -8.88 -21.19 12.79
CA THR A 137 -8.11 -21.96 13.79
C THR A 137 -6.66 -22.22 13.36
N GLY A 138 -6.30 -21.88 12.11
CA GLY A 138 -4.98 -22.14 11.56
C GLY A 138 -3.87 -21.31 12.22
N ARG A 139 -2.65 -21.87 12.22
CA ARG A 139 -1.44 -21.13 12.65
C ARG A 139 -1.22 -19.88 11.79
N LEU A 140 -1.48 -19.96 10.50
CA LEU A 140 -1.37 -18.84 9.57
C LEU A 140 -2.30 -17.68 9.94
N PHE A 141 -3.57 -17.96 10.26
CA PHE A 141 -4.53 -16.93 10.67
C PHE A 141 -4.06 -16.18 11.92
N ARG A 142 -3.55 -16.91 12.93
CA ARG A 142 -2.99 -16.29 14.15
C ARG A 142 -1.78 -15.41 13.87
N ILE A 143 -0.93 -15.78 12.91
CA ILE A 143 0.22 -14.97 12.50
C ILE A 143 -0.27 -13.68 11.83
N ILE A 144 -1.19 -13.80 10.86
CA ILE A 144 -1.79 -12.65 10.16
C ILE A 144 -2.42 -11.68 11.17
N GLN A 145 -3.21 -12.19 12.13
CA GLN A 145 -3.84 -11.35 13.16
C GLN A 145 -2.83 -10.60 14.04
N ARG A 146 -1.68 -11.21 14.35
CA ARG A 146 -0.62 -10.55 15.14
C ARG A 146 0.14 -9.51 14.34
N MET A 147 0.33 -9.74 13.04
CA MET A 147 1.11 -8.86 12.17
C MET A 147 0.28 -7.72 11.57
N ALA A 148 -1.03 -7.93 11.36
CA ALA A 148 -1.93 -6.96 10.75
C ALA A 148 -1.87 -5.56 11.40
N PRO A 149 -1.88 -5.40 12.75
CA PRO A 149 -1.78 -4.08 13.38
C PRO A 149 -0.47 -3.35 13.07
N ALA A 150 0.61 -4.08 12.77
CA ALA A 150 1.92 -3.50 12.50
C ALA A 150 2.11 -3.08 11.03
N THR A 151 1.22 -3.50 10.11
CA THR A 151 1.38 -3.27 8.66
C THR A 151 1.52 -1.79 8.27
N LEU A 152 0.74 -0.90 8.90
CA LEU A 152 0.85 0.54 8.67
C LEU A 152 2.19 1.09 9.20
N GLY A 153 2.60 0.69 10.39
CA GLY A 153 3.88 1.12 10.97
C GLY A 153 5.08 0.63 10.14
N VAL A 154 5.01 -0.60 9.63
CA VAL A 154 5.98 -1.16 8.68
C VAL A 154 6.06 -0.30 7.43
N TYR A 155 4.92 0.12 6.88
CA TYR A 155 4.88 1.00 5.71
C TYR A 155 5.63 2.32 5.97
N LEU A 156 5.39 2.95 7.12
CA LEU A 156 6.04 4.21 7.47
C LEU A 156 7.52 4.06 7.79
N PHE A 157 7.90 2.95 8.41
CA PHE A 157 9.26 2.70 8.84
C PHE A 157 10.21 2.58 7.64
N HIS A 158 9.85 1.78 6.62
CA HIS A 158 10.72 1.59 5.47
C HIS A 158 10.74 2.78 4.51
N LEU A 159 9.71 3.65 4.55
CA LEU A 159 9.68 4.92 3.83
C LEU A 159 10.33 6.07 4.59
N ASN A 160 10.84 5.83 5.80
CA ASN A 160 11.48 6.87 6.58
C ASN A 160 12.76 7.36 5.87
N PRO A 161 12.89 8.68 5.58
CA PRO A 161 14.05 9.19 4.86
C PRO A 161 15.41 8.91 5.53
N LEU A 162 15.44 8.84 6.87
CA LEU A 162 16.66 8.52 7.60
C LEU A 162 17.04 7.05 7.40
N LEU A 163 16.06 6.15 7.44
CA LEU A 163 16.31 4.73 7.18
C LEU A 163 16.78 4.52 5.74
N VAL A 164 16.13 5.13 4.75
CA VAL A 164 16.56 5.01 3.36
C VAL A 164 17.98 5.54 3.19
N LYS A 165 18.28 6.71 3.75
CA LYS A 165 19.59 7.37 3.61
C LYS A 165 20.72 6.58 4.28
N PHE A 166 20.51 6.06 5.49
CA PHE A 166 21.59 5.48 6.30
C PHE A 166 21.67 3.95 6.25
N LEU A 167 20.56 3.24 5.97
CA LEU A 167 20.55 1.77 5.94
C LEU A 167 20.46 1.20 4.51
N LEU A 168 19.65 1.81 3.64
CA LEU A 168 19.35 1.21 2.33
C LEU A 168 20.25 1.70 1.20
N LYS A 169 20.67 2.97 1.22
CA LYS A 169 21.42 3.57 0.10
C LYS A 169 22.74 2.86 -0.18
N ASP A 170 23.49 2.51 0.87
CA ASP A 170 24.81 1.89 0.75
C ASP A 170 24.77 0.38 1.04
N GLY A 171 23.69 -0.13 1.66
CA GLY A 171 23.57 -1.52 2.07
C GLY A 171 23.44 -2.54 0.93
N PHE A 172 23.13 -2.10 -0.29
CA PHE A 172 22.90 -2.98 -1.45
C PHE A 172 23.90 -2.79 -2.58
N GLU A 173 25.02 -2.10 -2.37
CA GLU A 173 26.06 -1.92 -3.39
C GLU A 173 26.57 -3.27 -3.92
N SER A 174 26.65 -4.28 -3.06
CA SER A 174 27.01 -5.65 -3.43
C SER A 174 26.10 -6.29 -4.49
N PHE A 175 24.86 -5.80 -4.66
CA PHE A 175 23.90 -6.38 -5.61
C PHE A 175 24.23 -6.00 -7.06
N VAL A 176 24.97 -4.91 -7.27
CA VAL A 176 25.34 -4.44 -8.61
C VAL A 176 26.23 -5.45 -9.34
N THR A 177 27.04 -6.21 -8.58
CA THR A 177 27.96 -7.22 -9.14
C THR A 177 27.39 -8.65 -9.15
N ALA A 178 26.20 -8.85 -8.60
CA ALA A 178 25.56 -10.16 -8.56
C ALA A 178 25.09 -10.59 -9.96
N PRO A 179 25.03 -11.89 -10.26
CA PRO A 179 24.50 -12.36 -11.53
C PRO A 179 22.98 -12.12 -11.62
N ILE A 180 22.49 -11.78 -12.81
CA ILE A 180 21.09 -11.36 -13.05
C ILE A 180 20.07 -12.42 -12.57
N TRP A 181 20.38 -13.71 -12.73
CA TRP A 181 19.47 -14.79 -12.30
C TRP A 181 19.25 -14.83 -10.79
N LEU A 182 20.15 -14.23 -10.00
CA LEU A 182 20.04 -14.15 -8.54
C LEU A 182 19.18 -12.96 -8.08
N PHE A 183 18.94 -11.96 -8.95
CA PHE A 183 18.22 -10.74 -8.59
C PHE A 183 16.83 -10.97 -8.02
N PRO A 184 15.98 -11.87 -8.57
CA PRO A 184 14.67 -12.14 -7.97
C PRO A 184 14.78 -12.60 -6.53
N PHE A 185 15.76 -13.46 -6.22
CA PHE A 185 15.98 -13.97 -4.86
C PHE A 185 16.55 -12.90 -3.94
N LEU A 186 17.48 -12.07 -4.42
CA LEU A 186 18.03 -10.95 -3.65
C LEU A 186 16.94 -9.93 -3.31
N ILE A 187 16.14 -9.51 -4.29
CA ILE A 187 15.07 -8.53 -4.10
C ILE A 187 14.00 -9.06 -3.15
N LEU A 188 13.55 -10.30 -3.35
CA LEU A 188 12.56 -10.91 -2.46
C LEU A 188 13.12 -11.13 -1.05
N GLY A 189 14.37 -11.57 -0.95
CA GLY A 189 15.06 -11.78 0.33
C GLY A 189 15.22 -10.48 1.12
N THR A 190 15.66 -9.40 0.48
CA THR A 190 15.80 -8.10 1.15
C THR A 190 14.47 -7.47 1.48
N ALA A 191 13.48 -7.55 0.60
CA ALA A 191 12.13 -7.09 0.89
C ALA A 191 11.55 -7.81 2.13
N LEU A 192 11.73 -9.14 2.21
CA LEU A 192 11.31 -9.93 3.36
C LEU A 192 12.08 -9.52 4.63
N LEU A 193 13.39 -9.32 4.54
CA LEU A 193 14.21 -8.89 5.67
C LEU A 193 13.77 -7.52 6.20
N ILE A 194 13.61 -6.52 5.32
CA ILE A 194 13.14 -5.19 5.67
C ILE A 194 11.76 -5.30 6.32
N TYR A 195 10.84 -6.07 5.73
CA TYR A 195 9.51 -6.26 6.28
C TYR A 195 9.52 -6.86 7.69
N LEU A 196 10.32 -7.90 7.93
CA LEU A 196 10.44 -8.55 9.23
C LEU A 196 11.06 -7.64 10.29
N LEU A 197 12.15 -6.93 9.96
CA LEU A 197 12.78 -5.97 10.86
C LEU A 197 11.84 -4.81 11.21
N SER A 198 11.17 -4.26 10.20
CA SER A 198 10.17 -3.21 10.39
C SER A 198 9.02 -3.69 11.28
N THR A 199 8.57 -4.93 11.08
CA THR A 199 7.48 -5.52 11.87
C THR A 199 7.92 -5.70 13.32
N LEU A 200 9.16 -6.14 13.55
CA LEU A 200 9.72 -6.27 14.88
C LEU A 200 9.76 -4.93 15.61
N VAL A 201 10.29 -3.89 14.96
CA VAL A 201 10.35 -2.53 15.52
C VAL A 201 8.95 -2.02 15.87
N GLU A 202 7.98 -2.20 14.98
CA GLU A 202 6.63 -1.73 15.22
C GLU A 202 5.92 -2.49 16.35
N LEU A 203 6.11 -3.81 16.43
CA LEU A 203 5.60 -4.62 17.55
C LEU A 203 6.24 -4.23 18.88
N LEU A 204 7.54 -3.87 18.89
CA LEU A 204 8.22 -3.34 20.08
C LEU A 204 7.64 -1.98 20.47
N ARG A 205 7.38 -1.08 19.52
CA ARG A 205 6.73 0.22 19.76
C ARG A 205 5.36 0.05 20.41
N ILE A 206 4.52 -0.84 19.86
CA ILE A 206 3.18 -1.12 20.40
C ILE A 206 3.27 -1.64 21.84
N LYS A 207 4.19 -2.58 22.11
CA LYS A 207 4.40 -3.12 23.46
C LYS A 207 4.92 -2.07 24.44
N LEU A 208 5.88 -1.25 24.01
CA LEU A 208 6.43 -0.17 24.82
C LEU A 208 5.36 0.85 25.20
N PHE A 209 4.51 1.24 24.25
CA PHE A 209 3.43 2.21 24.51
C PHE A 209 2.36 1.65 25.44
N ALA A 210 2.07 0.36 25.34
CA ALA A 210 1.19 -0.33 26.27
C ALA A 210 1.80 -0.39 27.68
N TYR A 211 3.09 -0.72 27.79
CA TYR A 211 3.83 -0.79 29.06
C TYR A 211 3.90 0.57 29.75
N LEU A 212 4.22 1.63 29.01
CA LEU A 212 4.31 3.01 29.50
C LEU A 212 2.92 3.65 29.76
N LYS A 213 1.82 2.92 29.50
CA LYS A 213 0.44 3.42 29.61
C LYS A 213 0.25 4.78 28.93
N VAL A 214 0.87 4.99 27.77
CA VAL A 214 0.87 6.27 27.06
C VAL A 214 -0.56 6.77 26.82
N ARG A 215 -1.50 5.86 26.56
CA ARG A 215 -2.92 6.18 26.44
C ARG A 215 -3.50 6.87 27.68
N HIS A 216 -3.12 6.43 28.88
CA HIS A 216 -3.56 7.07 30.12
C HIS A 216 -2.94 8.45 30.29
N LEU A 217 -1.67 8.62 29.91
CA LEU A 217 -0.99 9.91 29.94
C LEU A 217 -1.63 10.92 28.97
N ILE A 218 -1.99 10.48 27.75
CA ILE A 218 -2.71 11.29 26.77
C ILE A 218 -4.08 11.70 27.31
N LEU A 219 -4.89 10.76 27.81
CA LEU A 219 -6.20 11.08 28.39
C LEU A 219 -6.08 12.04 29.58
N LYS A 220 -5.03 11.91 30.38
CA LYS A 220 -4.76 12.83 31.48
C LYS A 220 -4.36 14.22 30.96
N LEU A 221 -3.56 14.30 29.90
CA LEU A 221 -3.24 15.56 29.23
C LEU A 221 -4.48 16.22 28.61
N ASP A 222 -5.36 15.47 27.96
CA ASP A 222 -6.62 15.98 27.39
C ASP A 222 -7.53 16.57 28.48
N THR A 223 -7.52 16.02 29.71
CA THR A 223 -8.24 16.63 30.83
C THR A 223 -7.62 17.93 31.35
N TYR A 224 -6.33 18.16 31.12
CA TYR A 224 -5.64 19.40 31.52
C TYR A 224 -5.61 20.46 30.40
N LEU A 225 -5.72 20.04 29.14
CA LEU A 225 -5.83 20.89 27.97
C LEU A 225 -7.08 20.46 27.19
N PRO A 226 -8.30 20.80 27.67
CA PRO A 226 -9.48 20.61 26.87
C PRO A 226 -9.34 21.48 25.63
N PHE A 227 -9.17 20.85 24.47
CA PHE A 227 -9.35 21.51 23.19
C PHE A 227 -10.85 21.72 22.99
N ASP A 228 -11.42 22.67 23.74
CA ASP A 228 -12.72 23.24 23.43
C ASP A 228 -12.53 24.16 22.22
N ASN A 229 -12.85 23.62 21.04
CA ASN A 229 -13.36 24.34 19.86
C ASN A 229 -13.85 23.33 18.80
#